data_AF-A0A8H7HD61-F1
#
_entry.id   AF-A0A8H7HD61-F1
#
_cell.length_a   1.000
_cell.length_b   1.000
_cell.length_c   1.000
_cell.angle_alpha   90.00
_cell.angle_beta   90.00
_cell.angle_gamma   90.00
#
_symmetry.space_group_name_H-M   'P 1'
#
loop_
_entity.id
_entity.type
_entity.pdbx_description
1 polymer ?
#
loop_
_entity_poly.entity_id
_entity_poly.type
_entity_poly.pdbx_seq_one_letter_code
_entity_poly.pdbx_strand_id
1 'polypeptide(L)'
;MKLLISLGFIALLPLVSRAQYTNKCTSLEVRKEWRALTRAERKAWIDANNCLNKKPSNGKLNLEVDTNKYDNPFFYIPPYNSSGSYYDDLVYVHMNLNPVIHFTGQFLPWHRYVSASSVMSID
;
A
#
# COMPACT_ATOMS: atom_id res chain seq x y z
N MET A 1 44.28 -47.92 2.25
CA MET A 1 44.22 -47.48 0.84
C MET A 1 43.79 -46.02 0.84
N LYS A 2 44.72 -45.10 0.53
CA LYS A 2 44.44 -43.66 0.40
C LYS A 2 43.89 -43.43 -1.01
N LEU A 3 42.77 -42.74 -1.15
CA LEU A 3 42.44 -42.03 -2.39
C LEU A 3 41.80 -40.69 -2.04
N LEU A 4 42.61 -39.65 -2.22
CA LEU A 4 42.24 -38.25 -2.34
C LEU A 4 41.70 -38.06 -3.76
N ILE A 5 40.52 -37.48 -3.93
CA ILE A 5 40.20 -36.69 -5.13
C ILE A 5 39.52 -35.41 -4.68
N SER A 6 40.14 -34.30 -5.07
CA SER A 6 39.82 -32.94 -4.71
C SER A 6 38.84 -32.28 -5.69
N LEU A 7 38.16 -31.27 -5.18
CA LEU A 7 37.81 -29.99 -5.84
C LEU A 7 36.87 -30.03 -7.05
N GLY A 8 35.63 -29.60 -6.78
CA GLY A 8 34.72 -29.02 -7.76
C GLY A 8 33.83 -27.99 -7.08
N PHE A 9 34.40 -26.90 -6.54
CA PHE A 9 33.62 -25.72 -6.19
C PHE A 9 33.13 -25.08 -7.49
N ILE A 10 31.95 -25.48 -7.95
CA ILE A 10 31.22 -24.71 -8.97
C ILE A 10 30.77 -23.44 -8.24
N ALA A 11 31.51 -22.36 -8.44
CA ALA A 11 31.08 -21.03 -8.02
C ALA A 11 29.79 -20.70 -8.80
N LEU A 12 28.64 -20.92 -8.17
CA LEU A 12 27.38 -20.32 -8.59
C LEU A 12 27.57 -18.80 -8.42
N LEU A 13 27.98 -18.12 -9.49
CA LEU A 13 27.86 -16.67 -9.56
C LEU A 13 26.36 -16.36 -9.58
N PRO A 14 25.78 -15.73 -8.54
CA PRO A 14 24.46 -15.17 -8.71
C PRO A 14 24.59 -14.04 -9.73
N LEU A 15 24.04 -14.26 -10.92
CA LEU A 15 23.73 -13.18 -11.85
C LEU A 15 22.71 -12.29 -11.15
N VAL A 16 23.21 -11.32 -10.38
CA VAL A 16 22.40 -10.22 -9.87
C VAL A 16 22.13 -9.32 -11.08
N SER A 17 21.13 -9.69 -11.87
CA SER A 17 20.54 -8.79 -12.86
C SER A 17 19.98 -7.59 -12.11
N ARG A 18 20.77 -6.52 -12.02
CA ARG A 18 20.33 -5.25 -11.48
C ARG A 18 19.32 -4.70 -12.47
N ALA A 19 18.03 -4.82 -12.15
CA ALA A 19 16.98 -4.16 -12.92
C ALA A 19 17.35 -2.67 -13.01
N GLN A 20 17.72 -2.21 -14.21
CA GLN A 20 17.88 -0.79 -14.47
C GLN A 20 16.48 -0.19 -14.48
N TYR A 21 16.09 0.40 -13.35
CA TYR A 21 14.87 1.19 -13.26
C TYR A 21 15.05 2.43 -14.14
N THR A 22 14.50 2.39 -15.35
CA THR A 22 14.58 3.47 -16.36
C THR A 22 13.60 4.62 -16.06
N ASN A 23 12.72 4.46 -15.08
CA ASN A 23 11.82 5.52 -14.64
C ASN A 23 12.60 6.55 -13.84
N LYS A 24 13.02 7.63 -14.52
CA LYS A 24 13.58 8.81 -13.85
C LYS A 24 12.46 9.50 -13.08
N CYS A 25 12.61 9.60 -11.76
CA CYS A 25 11.78 10.45 -10.92
C CYS A 25 12.08 11.91 -11.30
N THR A 26 11.15 12.54 -12.03
CA THR A 26 11.32 13.92 -12.53
C THR A 26 10.98 14.97 -11.48
N SER A 27 10.12 14.62 -10.53
CA SER A 27 9.74 15.46 -9.40
C SER A 27 9.80 14.64 -8.12
N LEU A 28 10.51 15.17 -7.11
CA LEU A 28 10.57 14.58 -5.79
C LEU A 28 9.52 15.23 -4.90
N GLU A 29 8.49 14.46 -4.53
CA GLU A 29 7.51 14.91 -3.54
C GLU A 29 8.16 14.98 -2.15
N VAL A 30 8.07 16.15 -1.50
CA VAL A 30 8.61 16.36 -0.15
C VAL A 30 7.47 16.32 0.87
N ARG A 31 7.46 15.29 1.71
CA ARG A 31 6.50 15.19 2.82
C ARG A 31 6.96 16.03 3.99
N LYS A 32 6.09 16.91 4.47
CA LYS A 32 6.33 17.80 5.61
C LYS A 32 5.62 17.31 6.85
N GLU A 33 6.24 17.57 8.01
CA GLU A 33 5.57 17.41 9.29
C GLU A 33 4.42 18.42 9.42
N TRP A 34 3.30 18.03 10.05
CA TRP A 34 2.05 18.80 10.05
C TRP A 34 2.15 20.22 10.63
N ARG A 35 2.95 20.41 11.69
CA ARG A 35 3.18 21.73 12.32
C ARG A 35 4.08 22.62 11.46
N ALA A 36 4.89 22.02 10.58
CA ALA A 36 5.67 22.76 9.58
C ALA A 36 4.83 23.30 8.41
N LEU A 37 3.56 22.90 8.28
CA LEU A 37 2.65 23.43 7.26
C LEU A 37 2.17 24.85 7.59
N THR A 38 1.99 25.67 6.56
CA THR A 38 1.28 26.95 6.70
C THR A 38 -0.22 26.72 6.94
N ARG A 39 -0.96 27.76 7.36
CA ARG A 39 -2.43 27.64 7.50
C ARG A 39 -3.10 27.32 6.16
N ALA A 40 -2.61 27.90 5.07
CA ALA A 40 -3.13 27.65 3.73
C ALA A 40 -2.91 26.19 3.31
N GLU A 41 -1.73 25.63 3.58
CA GLU A 41 -1.42 24.23 3.27
C GLU A 41 -2.25 23.25 4.10
N ARG A 42 -2.42 23.51 5.41
CA ARG A 42 -3.33 22.70 6.24
C ARG A 42 -4.76 22.74 5.72
N LYS A 43 -5.24 23.93 5.36
CA LYS A 43 -6.58 24.08 4.77
C LYS A 43 -6.70 23.30 3.46
N ALA A 44 -5.73 23.41 2.55
CA ALA A 44 -5.72 22.67 1.30
C ALA A 44 -5.75 21.15 1.53
N TRP A 45 -4.98 20.64 2.49
CA TRP A 45 -5.02 19.22 2.86
C TRP A 45 -6.39 18.79 3.39
N ILE A 46 -7.00 19.60 4.28
CA ILE A 46 -8.35 19.31 4.81
C ILE A 46 -9.40 19.34 3.71
N ASP A 47 -9.34 20.34 2.82
CA ASP A 47 -10.25 20.49 1.69
C ASP A 47 -10.17 19.28 0.76
N ALA A 48 -8.97 18.77 0.49
CA ALA A 48 -8.78 17.57 -0.30
C ALA A 48 -9.38 16.31 0.35
N ASN A 49 -9.17 16.09 1.65
CA ASN A 49 -9.82 14.98 2.36
C ASN A 49 -11.36 15.11 2.35
N ASN A 50 -11.87 16.33 2.52
CA ASN A 50 -13.30 16.60 2.41
C ASN A 50 -13.83 16.36 0.99
N CYS A 51 -13.02 16.59 -0.04
CA CYS A 51 -13.36 16.23 -1.42
C CYS A 51 -13.57 14.72 -1.55
N LEU A 52 -12.63 13.91 -1.06
CA LEU A 52 -12.75 12.44 -1.09
C LEU A 52 -13.98 11.93 -0.32
N ASN A 53 -14.29 12.53 0.83
CA ASN A 53 -15.48 12.20 1.62
C ASN A 53 -16.81 12.58 0.94
N LYS A 54 -16.80 13.52 0.00
CA LYS A 54 -18.00 13.94 -0.74
C LYS A 54 -18.12 13.29 -2.12
N LYS A 55 -17.00 12.89 -2.69
CA LYS A 55 -16.95 12.20 -3.97
C LYS A 55 -17.66 10.85 -3.81
N PRO A 56 -18.70 10.55 -4.59
CA PRO A 56 -19.33 9.23 -4.55
C PRO A 56 -18.31 8.12 -4.87
N SER A 57 -18.51 6.96 -4.27
CA SER A 57 -17.82 5.74 -4.68
C SER A 57 -17.95 5.53 -6.20
N ASN A 58 -16.92 4.94 -6.80
CA ASN A 58 -17.01 4.55 -8.21
C ASN A 58 -17.71 3.20 -8.41
N GLY A 59 -18.08 2.51 -7.33
CA GLY A 59 -18.75 1.20 -7.34
C GLY A 59 -17.93 0.06 -7.94
N LYS A 60 -16.61 0.25 -8.12
CA LYS A 60 -15.71 -0.73 -8.73
C LYS A 60 -14.82 -1.45 -7.71
N LEU A 61 -14.99 -1.18 -6.42
CA LEU A 61 -14.22 -1.85 -5.39
C LEU A 61 -14.56 -3.34 -5.36
N ASN A 62 -13.55 -4.17 -5.52
CA ASN A 62 -13.64 -5.62 -5.33
C ASN A 62 -12.97 -6.00 -4.01
N LEU A 63 -13.66 -6.76 -3.16
CA LEU A 63 -13.14 -7.24 -1.90
C LEU A 63 -12.45 -8.59 -2.13
N GLU A 64 -11.11 -8.58 -2.16
CA GLU A 64 -10.30 -9.73 -2.56
C GLU A 64 -10.21 -10.82 -1.49
N VAL A 65 -10.32 -10.44 -0.21
CA VAL A 65 -10.17 -11.36 0.92
C VAL A 65 -11.54 -11.76 1.44
N ASP A 66 -11.82 -13.07 1.51
CA ASP A 66 -12.96 -13.58 2.25
C ASP A 66 -12.66 -13.51 3.76
N THR A 67 -13.13 -12.44 4.40
CA THR A 67 -12.92 -12.21 5.82
C THR A 67 -13.72 -13.15 6.72
N ASN A 68 -14.77 -13.81 6.21
CA ASN A 68 -15.57 -14.76 6.98
C ASN A 68 -14.82 -16.07 7.25
N LYS A 69 -13.74 -16.33 6.51
CA LYS A 69 -12.87 -17.49 6.71
C LYS A 69 -12.07 -17.42 8.02
N TYR A 70 -11.96 -16.24 8.63
CA TYR A 70 -11.17 -16.05 9.84
C TYR A 70 -12.06 -16.08 11.08
N ASP A 71 -11.65 -16.85 12.09
CA ASP A 71 -12.36 -16.93 13.39
C ASP A 71 -12.10 -15.71 14.29
N ASN A 72 -11.20 -14.80 13.89
CA ASN A 72 -10.88 -13.61 14.67
C ASN A 72 -11.90 -12.48 14.39
N PRO A 73 -12.65 -12.01 15.39
CA PRO A 73 -13.66 -10.98 15.20
C PRO A 73 -13.10 -9.62 14.75
N PHE A 74 -11.80 -9.39 14.89
CA PHE A 74 -11.13 -8.20 14.37
C PHE A 74 -11.17 -8.08 12.84
N PHE A 75 -11.43 -9.18 12.14
CA PHE A 75 -11.53 -9.21 10.68
C PHE A 75 -12.96 -9.09 10.16
N TYR A 76 -13.97 -9.01 11.04
CA TYR A 76 -15.34 -8.75 10.61
C TYR A 76 -15.48 -7.32 10.08
N ILE A 77 -16.01 -7.22 8.86
CA ILE A 77 -16.25 -5.95 8.18
C ILE A 77 -17.75 -5.84 7.87
N PRO A 78 -18.34 -4.63 7.91
CA PRO A 78 -19.71 -4.44 7.48
C PRO A 78 -19.86 -4.75 5.98
N PRO A 79 -21.09 -5.04 5.50
CA PRO A 79 -21.35 -5.18 4.07
C PRO A 79 -20.96 -3.91 3.32
N TYR A 80 -20.27 -4.07 2.18
CA TYR A 80 -19.85 -2.95 1.35
C TYR A 80 -21.04 -2.09 0.92
N ASN A 81 -20.94 -0.78 1.16
CA ASN A 81 -21.92 0.20 0.72
C ASN A 81 -21.43 0.91 -0.55
N SER A 82 -21.91 0.45 -1.71
CA SER A 82 -21.58 1.05 -3.02
C SER A 82 -22.14 2.45 -3.23
N SER A 83 -23.04 2.92 -2.36
CA SER A 83 -23.55 4.31 -2.33
C SER A 83 -22.76 5.21 -1.36
N GLY A 84 -21.70 4.69 -0.75
CA GLY A 84 -20.78 5.46 0.09
C GLY A 84 -19.92 6.44 -0.69
N SER A 85 -18.99 7.08 0.01
CA SER A 85 -18.00 7.97 -0.56
C SER A 85 -16.78 7.21 -1.10
N TYR A 86 -15.98 7.87 -1.93
CA TYR A 86 -14.70 7.35 -2.36
C TYR A 86 -13.74 7.18 -1.17
N TYR A 87 -13.89 7.99 -0.12
CA TYR A 87 -13.16 7.78 1.13
C TYR A 87 -13.55 6.46 1.81
N ASP A 88 -14.83 6.09 1.80
CA ASP A 88 -15.29 4.79 2.31
C ASP A 88 -14.66 3.63 1.54
N ASP A 89 -14.50 3.74 0.22
CA ASP A 89 -13.79 2.72 -0.58
C ASP A 89 -12.35 2.48 -0.06
N LEU A 90 -11.61 3.55 0.25
CA LEU A 90 -10.25 3.44 0.79
C LEU A 90 -10.23 2.74 2.16
N VAL A 91 -11.24 3.02 3.00
CA VAL A 91 -11.40 2.36 4.29
C VAL A 91 -11.74 0.88 4.11
N TYR A 92 -12.66 0.54 3.22
CA TYR A 92 -13.02 -0.86 2.92
C TYR A 92 -11.84 -1.68 2.41
N VAL A 93 -10.99 -1.10 1.54
CA VAL A 93 -9.74 -1.77 1.09
C VAL A 93 -8.86 -2.12 2.28
N HIS A 94 -8.61 -1.17 3.20
CA HIS A 94 -7.80 -1.42 4.39
C HIS A 94 -8.44 -2.47 5.31
N MET A 95 -9.75 -2.39 5.56
CA MET A 95 -10.48 -3.33 6.41
C MET A 95 -10.45 -4.76 5.84
N ASN A 96 -10.67 -4.91 4.53
CA ASN A 96 -10.67 -6.22 3.87
C ASN A 96 -9.29 -6.86 3.82
N LEU A 97 -8.25 -6.07 3.53
CA LEU A 97 -6.88 -6.55 3.45
C LEU A 97 -6.19 -6.72 4.81
N ASN A 98 -6.82 -6.29 5.90
CA ASN A 98 -6.29 -6.34 7.26
C ASN A 98 -5.56 -7.66 7.62
N PRO A 99 -6.13 -8.87 7.36
CA PRO A 99 -5.49 -10.14 7.71
C PRO A 99 -4.15 -10.40 6.99
N VAL A 100 -3.91 -9.75 5.86
CA VAL A 100 -2.72 -9.96 5.02
C VAL A 100 -1.75 -8.78 5.02
N ILE A 101 -2.16 -7.61 5.53
CA ILE A 101 -1.31 -6.41 5.59
C ILE A 101 -0.82 -6.07 7.00
N HIS A 102 -1.36 -6.66 8.08
CA HIS A 102 -0.85 -6.44 9.44
C HIS A 102 -0.10 -7.66 9.95
N PHE A 103 1.04 -7.41 10.62
CA PHE A 103 1.92 -8.48 11.14
C PHE A 103 2.43 -9.44 10.06
N THR A 104 2.52 -8.97 8.81
CA THR A 104 3.07 -9.72 7.67
C THR A 104 4.22 -8.94 7.03
N GLY A 105 4.93 -9.58 6.10
CA GLY A 105 5.94 -8.89 5.27
C GLY A 105 5.35 -7.79 4.37
N GLN A 106 4.03 -7.75 4.18
CA GLN A 106 3.36 -6.73 3.35
C GLN A 106 3.07 -5.43 4.09
N PHE A 107 3.21 -5.40 5.41
CA PHE A 107 2.86 -4.24 6.23
C PHE A 107 3.49 -2.94 5.73
N LEU A 108 4.83 -2.88 5.67
CA LEU A 108 5.54 -1.67 5.24
C LEU A 108 5.30 -1.30 3.76
N PRO A 109 5.43 -2.21 2.78
CA PRO A 109 5.23 -1.84 1.38
C PRO A 109 3.78 -1.44 1.07
N TRP A 110 2.78 -2.11 1.63
CA TRP A 110 1.37 -1.79 1.40
C TRP A 110 1.01 -0.41 1.98
N HIS A 111 1.40 -0.14 3.23
CA HIS A 111 1.12 1.16 3.86
C HIS A 111 1.86 2.32 3.18
N ARG A 112 3.07 2.07 2.64
CA ARG A 112 3.78 3.03 1.79
C ARG A 112 3.01 3.34 0.51
N TYR A 113 2.52 2.29 -0.16
CA TYR A 113 1.80 2.42 -1.43
C TYR A 113 0.50 3.21 -1.27
N VAL A 114 -0.37 2.80 -0.32
CA VAL A 114 -1.67 3.47 -0.12
C VAL A 114 -1.51 4.95 0.26
N SER A 115 -0.48 5.28 1.06
CA SER A 115 -0.17 6.66 1.44
C SER A 115 0.38 7.51 0.30
N ALA A 116 0.93 6.90 -0.75
CA ALA A 116 1.41 7.62 -1.95
C ALA A 116 0.28 7.78 -2.98
N SER A 117 -0.51 6.72 -3.19
CA SER A 117 -1.65 6.73 -4.13
C SER A 117 -2.79 7.65 -3.70
N SER A 118 -3.02 7.82 -2.40
CA SER A 118 -4.01 8.77 -1.88
C SER A 118 -3.62 10.23 -2.12
N VAL A 119 -2.31 10.54 -2.12
CA VAL A 119 -1.80 11.88 -2.48
C VAL A 119 -1.93 12.11 -3.99
N MET A 120 -1.60 11.12 -4.81
CA MET A 120 -1.71 11.20 -6.28
C MET A 120 -3.15 11.24 -6.81
N SER A 121 -4.15 10.92 -5.99
CA SER A 121 -5.57 10.98 -6.40
C SER A 121 -6.21 12.35 -6.13
N ILE A 122 -5.44 13.28 -5.56
CA ILE A 122 -5.86 14.64 -5.18
C ILE A 122 -5.38 15.68 -6.22
N ASP A 123 -4.41 15.32 -7.06
CA ASP A 123 -3.96 16.09 -8.23
C ASP A 123 -4.72 15.64 -9.50
#